data_AF-A0A120EJP0-F1
#
_entry.id   AF-A0A120EJP0-F1
#
_cell.length_a   1.000
_cell.length_b   1.000
_cell.length_c   1.000
_cell.angle_alpha   90.00
_cell.angle_beta   90.00
_cell.angle_gamma   90.00
#
_symmetry.space_group_name_H-M   'P 1'
#
loop_
_entity.id
_entity.type
_entity.pdbx_description
1 polymer ?
#
loop_
_entity_poly.entity_id
_entity_poly.type
_entity_poly.pdbx_seq_one_letter_code
_entity_poly.pdbx_strand_id
1 'polypeptide(L)'
;MNYKVKFKGVTKKFKMYNKSSDKLKDLFIKREDGDYHYALNKVSFEVPEGEIVGIVGLNGSGKSTLSNLIAGVTIPNKGKIEVEGSAALIAIASGLNNQLTGIENIELKGLMMGLTKEKIREITPKVIEFADIGKFMDQPVKTYSSGMKSRIGFAISVHIDPDILVIDEALSVGDQTFTKKCLDKMNEFKEQGKTIFFISHSLSQVQSFCTKALWLHYGQMKEYGDVNEVVGNYSDFLKRYNQMNTEEKKQLRQEQTLQFQHGLLQGKSNETTQGDCYQARKKRRKFKKKSGILVGVCFTISIGIIATGVYCKDLFSQIKVSENKEKMVQSKSTGEDEKVKEQSAKGKKYIVNSNNISIRKEPSKSSERLVLANFGEIFTVPNLTKDSGTNDNWIQILLPNGETGWVNAEYATPFTSSYVAMDDTKLDEVTSLLNRVYGMALKTVPTYFGKTVDELKAVYPRTLISSSTTLGKTSYKDGNVKFVIAQDKVVEVVFEDISMSFAKLHELLGKEIINNDSEKNYFFETKSYYIAARSDQTHKEIQLLSIMVKK
;
A
#
# COMPACT_ATOMS: atom_id res chain seq x y z
N MET A 1 -23.32 19.47 32.64
CA MET A 1 -22.63 19.49 31.32
C MET A 1 -22.66 18.07 30.77
N ASN A 2 -23.34 17.87 29.65
CA ASN A 2 -23.37 16.58 28.96
C ASN A 2 -22.25 16.60 27.91
N TYR A 3 -21.25 15.73 28.07
CA TYR A 3 -20.22 15.52 27.06
C TYR A 3 -20.62 14.32 26.20
N LYS A 4 -20.30 14.36 24.90
CA LYS A 4 -20.43 13.21 24.01
C LYS A 4 -19.14 12.38 23.98
N VAL A 5 -17.99 13.05 24.08
CA VAL A 5 -16.66 12.43 24.14
C VAL A 5 -15.81 13.10 25.21
N LYS A 6 -15.15 12.31 26.05
CA LYS A 6 -14.28 12.79 27.12
C LYS A 6 -13.00 11.97 27.21
N PHE A 7 -11.87 12.66 27.08
CA PHE A 7 -10.52 12.12 27.24
C PHE A 7 -9.94 12.60 28.58
N LYS A 8 -9.45 11.67 29.39
CA LYS A 8 -8.81 11.94 30.69
C LYS A 8 -7.41 11.33 30.73
N GLY A 9 -6.39 12.17 30.56
CA GLY A 9 -4.97 11.79 30.70
C GLY A 9 -4.55 10.67 29.75
N VAL A 10 -5.06 10.66 28.53
CA VAL A 10 -4.91 9.54 27.60
C VAL A 10 -3.50 9.48 27.01
N THR A 11 -2.86 8.32 27.13
CA THR A 11 -1.55 8.03 26.55
C THR A 11 -1.63 6.79 25.69
N LYS A 12 -1.08 6.86 24.47
CA LYS A 12 -0.96 5.74 23.53
C LYS A 12 0.49 5.61 23.08
N LYS A 13 1.05 4.42 23.26
CA LYS A 13 2.39 4.05 22.84
C LYS A 13 2.41 2.79 21.99
N PHE A 14 3.33 2.77 21.04
CA PHE A 14 3.63 1.66 20.17
C PHE A 14 5.06 1.21 20.43
N LYS A 15 5.25 -0.09 20.63
CA LYS A 15 6.59 -0.65 20.79
C LYS A 15 7.26 -0.72 19.42
N MET A 16 8.44 -0.13 19.31
CA MET A 16 9.26 -0.16 18.11
C MET A 16 10.07 -1.45 18.10
N TYR A 17 10.07 -2.13 16.96
CA TYR A 17 10.85 -3.34 16.75
C TYR A 17 11.77 -3.13 15.55
N ASN A 18 13.07 -3.30 15.75
CA ASN A 18 14.04 -3.17 14.67
C ASN A 18 14.06 -4.41 13.77
N LYS A 19 13.70 -5.59 14.30
CA LYS A 19 13.61 -6.86 13.56
C LYS A 19 12.33 -7.62 13.92
N SER A 20 11.79 -8.39 12.97
CA SER A 20 10.63 -9.28 13.23
C SER A 20 10.94 -10.37 14.27
N SER A 21 12.20 -10.79 14.40
CA SER A 21 12.64 -11.74 15.43
C SER A 21 12.58 -11.15 16.85
N ASP A 22 12.67 -9.81 16.99
CA ASP A 22 12.52 -9.15 18.28
C ASP A 22 11.07 -9.20 18.76
N LYS A 23 10.09 -9.15 17.84
CA LYS A 23 8.67 -9.40 18.16
C LYS A 23 8.45 -10.80 18.73
N LEU A 24 9.09 -11.81 18.13
CA LEU A 24 8.97 -13.19 18.58
C LEU A 24 9.63 -13.38 19.96
N LYS A 25 10.83 -12.82 20.14
CA LYS A 25 11.54 -12.86 21.43
C LYS A 25 10.76 -12.20 22.56
N ASP A 26 10.06 -11.11 22.27
CA ASP A 26 9.23 -10.38 23.24
C ASP A 26 8.02 -11.18 23.74
N LEU A 27 7.54 -12.16 22.95
CA LEU A 27 6.48 -13.08 23.37
C LEU A 27 6.97 -14.13 24.39
N PHE A 28 8.24 -14.55 24.28
CA PHE A 28 8.83 -15.57 25.16
C PHE A 28 9.56 -14.96 26.36
N ILE A 29 10.12 -13.77 26.19
CA ILE A 29 10.83 -13.01 27.21
C ILE A 29 10.23 -11.60 27.19
N LYS A 30 9.32 -11.32 28.13
CA LYS A 30 8.77 -9.96 28.30
C LYS A 30 9.92 -9.00 28.61
N ARG A 31 10.40 -8.28 27.61
CA ARG A 31 11.38 -7.21 27.81
C ARG A 31 10.61 -5.91 28.00
N GLU A 32 10.67 -5.34 29.20
CA GLU A 32 10.13 -4.00 29.45
C GLU A 32 10.97 -2.91 28.74
N ASP A 33 12.25 -3.20 28.46
CA ASP A 33 13.26 -2.30 27.88
C ASP A 33 13.21 -2.23 26.34
N GLY A 34 12.03 -1.98 25.78
CA GLY A 34 11.89 -1.67 24.36
C GLY A 34 11.85 -0.18 24.09
N ASP A 35 12.32 0.26 22.93
CA ASP A 35 12.04 1.61 22.43
C ASP A 35 10.54 1.75 22.18
N TYR A 36 9.91 2.73 22.82
CA TYR A 36 8.50 3.03 22.61
C TYR A 36 8.36 4.34 21.85
N HIS A 37 7.61 4.31 20.75
CA HIS A 37 7.09 5.51 20.13
C HIS A 37 5.73 5.84 20.75
N TYR A 38 5.64 6.97 21.43
CA TYR A 38 4.38 7.42 21.97
C TYR A 38 3.69 8.33 20.96
N ALA A 39 2.54 7.89 20.48
CA ALA A 39 1.74 8.64 19.53
C ALA A 39 0.85 9.68 20.21
N LEU A 40 0.46 9.45 21.46
CA LEU A 40 -0.27 10.42 22.30
C LEU A 40 0.21 10.34 23.76
N ASN A 41 0.19 11.46 24.47
CA ASN A 41 0.63 11.54 25.86
C ASN A 41 -0.21 12.52 26.68
N LYS A 42 -0.86 11.99 27.73
CA LYS A 42 -1.67 12.73 28.70
C LYS A 42 -2.70 13.68 28.08
N VAL A 43 -3.24 13.31 26.92
CA VAL A 43 -4.25 14.11 26.22
C VAL A 43 -5.56 14.12 26.99
N SER A 44 -6.09 15.31 27.27
CA SER A 44 -7.34 15.50 28.01
C SER A 44 -8.18 16.60 27.37
N PHE A 45 -9.43 16.30 27.03
CA PHE A 45 -10.39 17.26 26.48
C PHE A 45 -11.81 16.70 26.61
N GLU A 46 -12.80 17.58 26.48
CA GLU A 46 -14.22 17.25 26.53
C GLU A 46 -14.91 17.88 25.33
N VAL A 47 -15.70 17.08 24.61
CA VAL A 47 -16.49 17.53 23.46
C VAL A 47 -17.98 17.36 23.79
N PRO A 48 -18.74 18.47 23.87
CA PRO A 48 -20.19 18.45 23.97
C PRO A 48 -20.87 17.77 22.77
N GLU A 49 -22.14 17.40 22.94
CA GLU A 49 -22.97 16.93 21.84
C GLU A 49 -23.22 18.05 20.80
N GLY A 50 -23.20 17.68 19.51
CA GLY A 50 -23.42 18.59 18.39
C GLY A 50 -22.24 19.47 18.00
N GLU A 51 -21.12 19.38 18.73
CA GLU A 51 -19.90 20.12 18.39
C GLU A 51 -19.16 19.51 17.20
N ILE A 52 -18.59 20.38 16.37
CA ILE A 52 -17.79 19.99 15.21
C ILE A 52 -16.35 20.43 15.46
N VAL A 53 -15.49 19.44 15.73
CA VAL A 53 -14.12 19.63 16.17
C VAL A 53 -13.16 19.33 15.04
N GLY A 54 -12.46 20.35 14.55
CA GLY A 54 -11.34 20.21 13.62
C GLY A 54 -10.07 19.72 14.33
N ILE A 55 -9.43 18.66 13.86
CA ILE A 55 -8.16 18.19 14.42
C ILE A 55 -7.03 18.60 13.49
N VAL A 56 -6.17 19.52 13.95
CA VAL A 56 -5.05 20.07 13.18
C VAL A 56 -3.70 19.71 13.78
N GLY A 57 -2.66 19.67 12.95
CA GLY A 57 -1.29 19.37 13.38
C GLY A 57 -0.42 18.80 12.27
N LEU A 58 0.89 18.82 12.47
CA LEU A 58 1.88 18.29 11.52
C LEU A 58 1.74 16.77 11.33
N ASN A 59 2.37 16.23 10.29
CA ASN A 59 2.46 14.79 10.10
C ASN A 59 3.22 14.15 11.27
N GLY A 60 2.69 13.03 11.75
CA GLY A 60 3.23 12.36 12.95
C GLY A 60 2.85 13.01 14.29
N SER A 61 1.94 14.01 14.31
CA SER A 61 1.50 14.63 15.58
C SER A 61 0.53 13.77 16.41
N GLY A 62 0.02 12.66 15.86
CA GLY A 62 -0.90 11.76 16.55
C GLY A 62 -2.37 11.82 16.10
N LYS A 63 -2.73 12.63 15.07
CA LYS A 63 -4.12 12.81 14.59
C LYS A 63 -4.85 11.49 14.30
N SER A 64 -4.29 10.63 13.45
CA SER A 64 -4.91 9.34 13.12
C SER A 64 -4.92 8.37 14.33
N THR A 65 -4.00 8.52 15.28
CA THR A 65 -4.07 7.75 16.54
C THR A 65 -5.22 8.23 17.42
N LEU A 66 -5.43 9.55 17.51
CA LEU A 66 -6.56 10.13 18.21
C LEU A 66 -7.89 9.71 17.57
N SER A 67 -7.97 9.78 16.24
CA SER A 67 -9.09 9.29 15.42
C SER A 67 -9.46 7.83 15.75
N ASN A 68 -8.47 6.94 15.73
CA ASN A 68 -8.66 5.52 16.04
C ASN A 68 -9.11 5.27 17.49
N LEU A 69 -8.70 6.12 18.44
CA LEU A 69 -9.13 6.03 19.84
C LEU A 69 -10.58 6.50 20.01
N ILE A 70 -10.97 7.59 19.36
CA ILE A 70 -12.37 8.10 19.38
C ILE A 70 -13.31 7.05 18.77
N ALA A 71 -12.93 6.46 17.63
CA ALA A 71 -13.72 5.45 16.95
C ALA A 71 -13.66 4.05 17.61
N GLY A 72 -12.91 3.88 18.69
CA GLY A 72 -12.79 2.58 19.39
C GLY A 72 -12.03 1.50 18.61
N VAL A 73 -11.32 1.85 17.53
CA VAL A 73 -10.49 0.92 16.74
C VAL A 73 -9.28 0.45 17.55
N THR A 74 -8.77 1.30 18.43
CA THR A 74 -7.69 0.95 19.36
C THR A 74 -7.99 1.41 20.77
N ILE A 75 -7.33 0.80 21.76
CA ILE A 75 -7.47 1.15 23.18
C ILE A 75 -6.28 1.96 23.68
N PRO A 76 -6.45 2.85 24.67
CA PRO A 76 -5.35 3.60 25.27
C PRO A 76 -4.45 2.68 26.12
N ASN A 77 -3.19 3.09 26.32
CA ASN A 77 -2.30 2.40 27.26
C ASN A 77 -2.44 2.92 28.70
N LYS A 78 -2.73 4.22 28.85
CA LYS A 78 -3.05 4.88 30.12
C LYS A 78 -4.15 5.92 29.90
N GLY A 79 -4.82 6.32 30.98
CA GLY A 79 -5.93 7.26 30.95
C GLY A 79 -7.26 6.59 30.60
N LYS A 80 -8.32 7.40 30.54
CA LYS A 80 -9.69 6.94 30.30
C LYS A 80 -10.32 7.70 29.13
N ILE A 81 -11.08 6.97 28.32
CA ILE A 81 -11.91 7.53 27.25
C ILE A 81 -13.36 7.15 27.55
N GLU A 82 -14.24 8.15 27.59
CA GLU A 82 -15.68 8.00 27.75
C GLU A 82 -16.35 8.51 26.47
N VAL A 83 -17.16 7.68 25.82
CA VAL A 83 -17.86 7.97 24.56
C VAL A 83 -19.33 7.58 24.76
N GLU A 84 -20.22 8.55 24.60
CA GLU A 84 -21.67 8.38 24.71
C GLU A 84 -22.28 8.24 23.31
N GLY A 85 -22.71 7.03 22.95
CA GLY A 85 -23.28 6.71 21.64
C GLY A 85 -22.34 5.92 20.74
N SER A 86 -22.76 5.78 19.49
CA SER A 86 -22.05 5.06 18.43
C SER A 86 -21.07 5.98 17.69
N ALA A 87 -19.81 5.57 17.61
CA ALA A 87 -18.78 6.29 16.85
C ALA A 87 -18.42 5.51 15.58
N ALA A 88 -18.38 6.20 14.44
CA ALA A 88 -17.96 5.63 13.16
C ALA A 88 -16.76 6.39 12.59
N LEU A 89 -15.73 5.63 12.21
CA LEU A 89 -14.59 6.15 11.45
C LEU A 89 -14.91 6.11 9.96
N ILE A 90 -15.05 7.27 9.35
CA ILE A 90 -15.21 7.47 7.92
C ILE A 90 -13.81 7.66 7.33
N ALA A 91 -13.23 6.55 6.85
CA ALA A 91 -11.96 6.52 6.15
C ALA A 91 -12.13 5.93 4.74
N ILE A 92 -11.39 6.51 3.80
CA ILE A 92 -11.49 6.34 2.34
C ILE A 92 -11.58 4.88 1.85
N ALA A 93 -11.04 3.89 2.57
CA ALA A 93 -11.08 2.49 2.13
C ALA A 93 -11.35 1.47 3.25
N SER A 94 -11.84 1.90 4.42
CA SER A 94 -11.87 1.03 5.60
C SER A 94 -12.90 -0.09 5.48
N GLY A 95 -12.46 -1.34 5.56
CA GLY A 95 -13.29 -2.48 5.95
C GLY A 95 -14.21 -3.07 4.88
N LEU A 96 -13.95 -2.85 3.59
CA LEU A 96 -14.63 -3.59 2.52
C LEU A 96 -13.94 -4.95 2.30
N ASN A 97 -14.73 -6.01 2.13
CA ASN A 97 -14.26 -7.31 1.70
C ASN A 97 -14.23 -7.38 0.17
N ASN A 98 -13.03 -7.45 -0.39
CA ASN A 98 -12.78 -7.47 -1.83
C ASN A 98 -13.40 -8.67 -2.57
N GLN A 99 -13.69 -9.78 -1.87
CA GLN A 99 -14.31 -10.97 -2.48
C GLN A 99 -15.83 -10.87 -2.55
N LEU A 100 -16.44 -9.99 -1.76
CA LEU A 100 -17.89 -9.78 -1.73
C LEU A 100 -18.30 -8.69 -2.72
N THR A 101 -19.55 -8.73 -3.17
CA THR A 101 -20.18 -7.69 -3.98
C THR A 101 -20.41 -6.40 -3.19
N GLY A 102 -20.77 -5.32 -3.87
CA GLY A 102 -21.14 -4.07 -3.20
C GLY A 102 -22.29 -4.26 -2.22
N ILE A 103 -23.35 -4.96 -2.64
CA ILE A 103 -24.53 -5.24 -1.81
C ILE A 103 -24.15 -6.07 -0.57
N GLU A 104 -23.37 -7.13 -0.74
CA GLU A 104 -22.90 -7.97 0.37
C GLU A 104 -22.01 -7.18 1.35
N ASN A 105 -21.25 -6.21 0.85
CA ASN A 105 -20.45 -5.31 1.70
C ASN A 105 -21.31 -4.35 2.51
N ILE A 106 -22.45 -3.88 1.98
CA ILE A 106 -23.43 -3.09 2.74
C ILE A 106 -23.94 -3.92 3.90
N GLU A 107 -24.37 -5.16 3.64
CA GLU A 107 -24.88 -6.07 4.67
C GLU A 107 -23.79 -6.39 5.72
N LEU A 108 -22.59 -6.78 5.29
CA LEU A 108 -21.48 -7.10 6.18
C LEU A 108 -21.18 -5.95 7.14
N LYS A 109 -21.03 -4.73 6.60
CA LYS A 109 -20.72 -3.56 7.42
C LYS A 109 -21.87 -3.17 8.34
N GLY A 110 -23.10 -3.20 7.85
CA GLY A 110 -24.29 -2.94 8.67
C GLY A 110 -24.34 -3.88 9.87
N LEU A 111 -24.11 -5.18 9.65
CA LEU A 111 -24.07 -6.18 10.73
C LEU A 111 -22.91 -5.93 11.71
N MET A 112 -21.72 -5.59 11.20
CA MET A 112 -20.56 -5.27 12.05
C MET A 112 -20.79 -4.04 12.93
N MET A 113 -21.60 -3.09 12.47
CA MET A 113 -21.98 -1.88 13.20
C MET A 113 -23.21 -2.08 14.10
N GLY A 114 -23.75 -3.32 14.16
CA GLY A 114 -24.86 -3.67 15.04
C GLY A 114 -26.25 -3.38 14.50
N LEU A 115 -26.39 -3.09 13.20
CA LEU A 115 -27.70 -2.92 12.56
C LEU A 115 -28.43 -4.26 12.42
N THR A 116 -29.75 -4.22 12.52
CA THR A 116 -30.61 -5.36 12.21
C THR A 116 -30.74 -5.54 10.70
N LYS A 117 -31.10 -6.75 10.23
CA LYS A 117 -31.30 -7.00 8.80
C LYS A 117 -32.41 -6.13 8.21
N GLU A 118 -33.42 -5.80 8.99
CA GLU A 118 -34.51 -4.90 8.60
C GLU A 118 -33.97 -3.50 8.32
N LYS A 119 -33.14 -2.95 9.23
CA LYS A 119 -32.54 -1.64 9.04
C LYS A 119 -31.56 -1.62 7.86
N ILE A 120 -30.79 -2.70 7.67
CA ILE A 120 -29.92 -2.86 6.52
C ILE A 120 -30.72 -2.77 5.21
N ARG A 121 -31.83 -3.52 5.10
CA ARG A 121 -32.71 -3.46 3.92
C ARG A 121 -33.27 -2.06 3.66
N GLU A 122 -33.57 -1.29 4.71
CA GLU A 122 -34.06 0.08 4.61
C GLU A 122 -32.99 1.05 4.07
N ILE A 123 -31.73 0.89 4.50
CA ILE A 123 -30.64 1.80 4.09
C ILE A 123 -29.99 1.41 2.77
N THR A 124 -30.05 0.13 2.36
CA THR A 124 -29.39 -0.38 1.15
C THR A 124 -29.72 0.44 -0.11
N PRO A 125 -30.99 0.78 -0.42
CA PRO A 125 -31.31 1.60 -1.58
C PRO A 125 -30.67 2.99 -1.54
N LYS A 126 -30.67 3.62 -0.36
CA LYS A 126 -30.08 4.95 -0.13
C LYS A 126 -28.55 4.91 -0.33
N VAL A 127 -27.91 3.84 0.15
CA VAL A 127 -26.47 3.62 -0.05
C VAL A 127 -26.14 3.43 -1.53
N ILE A 128 -26.93 2.63 -2.25
CA ILE A 128 -26.75 2.39 -3.69
C ILE A 128 -26.84 3.72 -4.47
N GLU A 129 -27.89 4.49 -4.20
CA GLU A 129 -28.13 5.79 -4.83
C GLU A 129 -27.01 6.79 -4.52
N PHE A 130 -26.59 6.87 -3.26
CA PHE A 130 -25.53 7.78 -2.85
C PHE A 130 -24.19 7.41 -3.47
N ALA A 131 -23.82 6.11 -3.47
CA ALA A 131 -22.54 5.64 -4.00
C ALA A 131 -22.42 5.87 -5.51
N ASP A 132 -23.54 5.80 -6.24
CA ASP A 132 -23.61 6.15 -7.66
C ASP A 132 -22.57 5.39 -8.52
N ILE A 133 -22.54 4.06 -8.34
CA ILE A 133 -21.64 3.14 -9.07
C ILE A 133 -22.40 2.16 -9.99
N GLY A 134 -23.72 2.32 -10.11
CA GLY A 134 -24.58 1.59 -11.05
C GLY A 134 -24.46 0.06 -10.94
N LYS A 135 -24.34 -0.61 -12.10
CA LYS A 135 -24.31 -2.08 -12.22
C LYS A 135 -23.14 -2.75 -11.48
N PHE A 136 -22.13 -1.98 -11.06
CA PHE A 136 -21.03 -2.52 -10.30
C PHE A 136 -21.46 -2.94 -8.89
N MET A 137 -22.60 -2.48 -8.36
CA MET A 137 -23.12 -2.92 -7.05
C MET A 137 -23.22 -4.44 -6.91
N ASP A 138 -23.53 -5.14 -8.01
CA ASP A 138 -23.65 -6.61 -8.06
C ASP A 138 -22.32 -7.31 -8.38
N GLN A 139 -21.23 -6.56 -8.56
CA GLN A 139 -19.91 -7.09 -8.86
C GLN A 139 -19.01 -7.12 -7.62
N PRO A 140 -18.09 -8.10 -7.51
CA PRO A 140 -17.14 -8.16 -6.41
C PRO A 140 -16.28 -6.89 -6.29
N VAL A 141 -16.10 -6.37 -5.07
CA VAL A 141 -15.38 -5.09 -4.82
C VAL A 141 -13.94 -5.11 -5.33
N LYS A 142 -13.30 -6.27 -5.51
CA LYS A 142 -11.97 -6.37 -6.15
C LYS A 142 -11.92 -5.78 -7.57
N THR A 143 -13.04 -5.70 -8.29
CA THR A 143 -13.12 -5.13 -9.64
C THR A 143 -13.32 -3.62 -9.65
N TYR A 144 -13.58 -3.02 -8.49
CA TYR A 144 -13.89 -1.59 -8.38
C TYR A 144 -12.61 -0.76 -8.51
N SER A 145 -12.73 0.41 -9.15
CA SER A 145 -11.69 1.43 -9.05
C SER A 145 -11.54 1.94 -7.61
N SER A 146 -10.42 2.59 -7.30
CA SER A 146 -10.21 3.24 -6.00
C SER A 146 -11.30 4.26 -5.68
N GLY A 147 -11.76 5.02 -6.68
CA GLY A 147 -12.86 5.96 -6.55
C GLY A 147 -14.16 5.26 -6.15
N MET A 148 -14.53 4.16 -6.83
CA MET A 148 -15.75 3.41 -6.51
C MET A 148 -15.71 2.80 -5.11
N LYS A 149 -14.57 2.24 -4.69
CA LYS A 149 -14.35 1.74 -3.32
C LYS A 149 -14.55 2.85 -2.29
N SER A 150 -14.02 4.04 -2.59
CA SER A 150 -14.19 5.21 -1.73
C SER A 150 -15.65 5.64 -1.63
N ARG A 151 -16.36 5.69 -2.76
CA ARG A 151 -17.78 6.08 -2.81
C ARG A 151 -18.66 5.15 -1.99
N ILE A 152 -18.57 3.83 -2.21
CA ILE A 152 -19.38 2.87 -1.46
C ILE A 152 -18.98 2.83 0.02
N GLY A 153 -17.68 2.94 0.33
CA GLY A 153 -17.18 3.00 1.70
C GLY A 153 -17.75 4.19 2.46
N PHE A 154 -17.76 5.37 1.84
CA PHE A 154 -18.36 6.58 2.39
C PHE A 154 -19.88 6.45 2.49
N ALA A 155 -20.55 6.02 1.41
CA ALA A 155 -21.99 5.86 1.35
C ALA A 155 -22.53 4.95 2.46
N ILE A 156 -21.89 3.80 2.70
CA ILE A 156 -22.26 2.92 3.81
C ILE A 156 -22.11 3.65 5.15
N SER A 157 -20.98 4.30 5.38
CA SER A 157 -20.65 4.93 6.67
C SER A 157 -21.62 6.05 7.04
N VAL A 158 -22.08 6.84 6.06
CA VAL A 158 -23.03 7.94 6.28
C VAL A 158 -24.50 7.50 6.33
N HIS A 159 -24.83 6.25 5.99
CA HIS A 159 -26.20 5.73 6.11
C HIS A 159 -26.41 4.81 7.31
N ILE A 160 -25.34 4.48 8.04
CA ILE A 160 -25.42 3.78 9.34
C ILE A 160 -25.93 4.70 10.46
N ASP A 161 -25.97 6.02 10.22
CA ASP A 161 -26.49 7.04 11.16
C ASP A 161 -25.82 7.04 12.55
N PRO A 162 -24.48 7.15 12.62
CA PRO A 162 -23.77 7.17 13.90
C PRO A 162 -24.07 8.44 14.72
N ASP A 163 -23.84 8.39 16.03
CA ASP A 163 -23.93 9.56 16.91
C ASP A 163 -22.70 10.48 16.80
N ILE A 164 -21.54 9.88 16.55
CA ILE A 164 -20.24 10.53 16.43
C ILE A 164 -19.59 10.11 15.12
N LEU A 165 -19.23 11.09 14.29
CA LEU A 165 -18.54 10.88 13.03
C LEU A 165 -17.08 11.28 13.17
N VAL A 166 -16.16 10.40 12.80
CA VAL A 166 -14.74 10.75 12.68
C VAL A 166 -14.37 10.70 11.21
N ILE A 167 -14.04 11.85 10.64
CA ILE A 167 -13.79 12.00 9.20
C ILE A 167 -12.29 12.23 9.02
N ASP A 168 -11.60 11.24 8.44
CA ASP A 168 -10.15 11.30 8.21
C ASP A 168 -9.87 11.49 6.72
N GLU A 169 -9.63 12.74 6.31
CA GLU A 169 -9.29 13.16 4.93
C GLU A 169 -10.28 12.69 3.84
N ALA A 170 -11.46 12.22 4.24
CA ALA A 170 -12.41 11.51 3.38
C ALA A 170 -13.32 12.42 2.54
N LEU A 171 -13.11 13.74 2.55
CA LEU A 171 -13.89 14.66 1.69
C LEU A 171 -13.24 14.90 0.32
N SER A 172 -11.97 14.52 0.14
CA SER A 172 -11.23 14.70 -1.11
C SER A 172 -11.30 13.48 -2.05
N VAL A 173 -12.26 12.58 -1.84
CA VAL A 173 -12.41 11.37 -2.66
C VAL A 173 -13.49 11.51 -3.73
N GLY A 174 -13.18 10.98 -4.92
CA GLY A 174 -14.09 10.93 -6.05
C GLY A 174 -13.91 12.11 -7.00
N ASP A 175 -14.98 12.43 -7.73
CA ASP A 175 -15.05 13.63 -8.55
C ASP A 175 -15.68 14.78 -7.75
N GLN A 176 -15.63 16.00 -8.30
CA GLN A 176 -16.16 17.20 -7.66
C GLN A 176 -17.66 17.09 -7.32
N THR A 177 -18.43 16.36 -8.14
CA THR A 177 -19.86 16.12 -7.92
C THR A 177 -20.07 15.25 -6.68
N PHE A 178 -19.30 14.18 -6.53
CA PHE A 178 -19.35 13.32 -5.36
C PHE A 178 -18.85 14.02 -4.10
N THR A 179 -17.77 14.81 -4.18
CA THR A 179 -17.31 15.65 -3.06
C THR A 179 -18.41 16.59 -2.58
N LYS A 180 -19.16 17.21 -3.50
CA LYS A 180 -20.33 18.03 -3.14
C LYS A 180 -21.40 17.23 -2.41
N LYS A 181 -21.78 16.04 -2.92
CA LYS A 181 -22.72 15.12 -2.23
C LYS A 181 -22.25 14.79 -0.81
N CYS A 182 -20.95 14.53 -0.62
CA CYS A 182 -20.36 14.28 0.70
C CYS A 182 -20.51 15.48 1.62
N LEU A 183 -20.14 16.68 1.16
CA LEU A 183 -20.26 17.92 1.94
C LEU A 183 -21.71 18.22 2.33
N ASP A 184 -22.65 18.09 1.40
CA ASP A 184 -24.08 18.29 1.64
C ASP A 184 -24.58 17.33 2.74
N LYS A 185 -24.18 16.05 2.68
CA LYS A 185 -24.51 15.06 3.72
C LYS A 185 -23.88 15.39 5.08
N MET A 186 -22.66 15.94 5.09
CA MET A 186 -22.01 16.36 6.34
C MET A 186 -22.70 17.59 6.96
N ASN A 187 -23.18 18.52 6.13
CA ASN A 187 -23.99 19.65 6.59
C ASN A 187 -25.34 19.18 7.15
N GLU A 188 -25.99 18.19 6.53
CA GLU A 188 -27.20 17.56 7.07
C GLU A 188 -26.95 16.99 8.48
N PHE A 189 -25.81 16.32 8.71
CA PHE A 189 -25.47 15.82 10.04
C PHE A 189 -25.19 16.93 11.07
N LYS A 190 -24.57 18.03 10.61
CA LYS A 190 -24.39 19.23 11.42
C LYS A 190 -25.74 19.79 11.87
N GLU A 191 -26.70 19.91 10.95
CA GLU A 191 -28.06 20.39 11.24
C GLU A 191 -28.83 19.45 12.17
N GLN A 192 -28.58 18.14 12.08
CA GLN A 192 -29.14 17.12 12.99
C GLN A 192 -28.48 17.12 14.39
N GLY A 193 -27.47 17.95 14.65
CA GLY A 193 -26.79 18.01 15.93
C GLY A 193 -25.88 16.80 16.21
N LYS A 194 -25.39 16.13 15.16
CA LYS A 194 -24.40 15.05 15.31
C LYS A 194 -23.04 15.63 15.71
N THR A 195 -22.26 14.86 16.47
CA THR A 195 -20.91 15.28 16.87
C THR A 195 -19.90 14.83 15.82
N ILE A 196 -19.07 15.74 15.33
CA ILE A 196 -18.16 15.45 14.20
C ILE A 196 -16.72 15.81 14.57
N PHE A 197 -15.80 14.87 14.38
CA PHE A 197 -14.36 15.10 14.41
C PHE A 197 -13.84 15.14 12.98
N PHE A 198 -13.33 16.28 12.55
CA PHE A 198 -12.90 16.51 11.19
C PHE A 198 -11.37 16.65 11.12
N ILE A 199 -10.70 15.70 10.47
CA ILE A 199 -9.24 15.70 10.30
C ILE A 199 -8.95 16.07 8.85
N SER A 200 -8.32 17.23 8.66
CA SER A 200 -7.94 17.73 7.34
C SER A 200 -6.60 18.45 7.39
N HIS A 201 -5.86 18.35 6.28
CA HIS A 201 -4.68 19.15 6.02
C HIS A 201 -5.00 20.57 5.51
N SER A 202 -6.25 20.82 5.11
CA SER A 202 -6.70 22.12 4.65
C SER A 202 -7.26 22.95 5.80
N LEU A 203 -6.51 23.97 6.21
CA LEU A 203 -6.94 24.89 7.28
C LEU A 203 -8.19 25.69 6.92
N SER A 204 -8.36 26.03 5.63
CA SER A 204 -9.55 26.74 5.17
C SER A 204 -10.81 25.87 5.27
N GLN A 205 -10.70 24.56 5.00
CA GLN A 205 -11.82 23.62 5.20
C GLN A 205 -12.15 23.44 6.68
N VAL A 206 -11.13 23.37 7.55
CA VAL A 206 -11.34 23.28 8.99
C VAL A 206 -12.07 24.52 9.50
N GLN A 207 -11.61 25.71 9.11
CA GLN A 207 -12.25 26.98 9.49
C GLN A 207 -13.68 27.13 8.98
N SER A 208 -13.98 26.67 7.76
CA SER A 208 -15.33 26.82 7.20
C SER A 208 -16.33 25.81 7.74
N PHE A 209 -15.88 24.60 8.12
CA PHE A 209 -16.77 23.51 8.51
C PHE A 209 -16.94 23.37 10.04
N CYS A 210 -15.86 23.59 10.80
CA CYS A 210 -15.81 23.29 12.23
C CYS A 210 -16.18 24.50 13.10
N THR A 211 -16.64 24.22 14.33
CA THR A 211 -16.92 25.23 15.36
C THR A 211 -15.78 25.35 16.37
N LYS A 212 -15.12 24.23 16.66
CA LYS A 212 -13.95 24.14 17.52
C LYS A 212 -12.77 23.55 16.76
N ALA A 213 -11.56 23.76 17.27
CA ALA A 213 -10.39 23.03 16.81
C ALA A 213 -9.53 22.52 17.96
N LEU A 214 -8.85 21.41 17.70
CA LEU A 214 -7.87 20.78 18.57
C LEU A 214 -6.54 20.73 17.83
N TRP A 215 -5.54 21.42 18.37
CA TRP A 215 -4.19 21.39 17.85
C TRP A 215 -3.36 20.31 18.55
N LEU A 216 -3.01 19.26 17.79
CA LEU A 216 -2.04 18.25 18.20
C LEU A 216 -0.62 18.60 17.75
N HIS A 217 0.31 18.51 18.69
CA HIS A 217 1.73 18.72 18.46
C HIS A 217 2.54 17.61 19.16
N TYR A 218 3.24 16.78 18.38
CA TYR A 218 4.07 15.66 18.87
C TYR A 218 3.38 14.78 19.95
N GLY A 219 2.12 14.42 19.74
CA GLY A 219 1.35 13.56 20.63
C GLY A 219 0.76 14.27 21.85
N GLN A 220 0.94 15.58 21.98
CA GLN A 220 0.33 16.39 23.03
C GLN A 220 -0.74 17.30 22.44
N MET A 221 -1.78 17.57 23.23
CA MET A 221 -2.76 18.60 22.91
C MET A 221 -2.16 19.94 23.32
N LYS A 222 -1.84 20.77 22.33
CA LYS A 222 -1.28 22.10 22.56
C LYS A 222 -2.37 23.13 22.83
N GLU A 223 -3.50 22.99 22.14
CA GLU A 223 -4.60 23.94 22.22
C GLU A 223 -5.93 23.26 21.85
N TYR A 224 -7.01 23.67 22.50
CA TYR A 224 -8.39 23.28 22.17
C TYR A 224 -9.32 24.44 22.48
N GLY A 225 -10.12 24.88 21.50
CA GLY A 225 -10.89 26.11 21.63
C GLY A 225 -11.65 26.48 20.36
N ASP A 226 -11.99 27.77 20.24
CA ASP A 226 -12.61 28.32 19.03
C ASP A 226 -11.78 28.02 17.78
N VAL A 227 -12.44 27.64 16.69
CA VAL A 227 -11.75 27.25 15.45
C VAL A 227 -10.86 28.36 14.90
N ASN A 228 -11.26 29.63 15.00
CA ASN A 228 -10.53 30.73 14.40
C ASN A 228 -9.26 31.04 15.18
N GLU A 229 -9.34 31.03 16.51
CA GLU A 229 -8.21 31.24 17.41
C GLU A 229 -7.16 30.14 17.24
N VAL A 230 -7.57 28.88 17.38
CA VAL A 230 -6.66 27.72 17.33
C VAL A 230 -6.03 27.59 15.94
N VAL A 231 -6.81 27.76 14.86
CA VAL A 231 -6.26 27.70 13.49
C VAL A 231 -5.35 28.90 13.21
N GLY A 232 -5.65 30.09 13.74
CA GLY A 232 -4.77 31.25 13.67
C GLY A 232 -3.40 30.97 14.31
N ASN A 233 -3.41 30.52 15.56
CA ASN A 233 -2.22 30.14 16.31
C ASN A 233 -1.40 29.04 15.62
N TYR A 234 -2.09 28.03 15.06
CA TYR A 234 -1.44 26.98 14.29
C TYR A 234 -0.86 27.49 12.96
N SER A 235 -1.55 28.39 12.26
CA SER A 235 -1.09 29.01 11.01
C SER A 235 0.19 29.83 11.25
N ASP A 236 0.25 30.61 12.32
CA ASP A 236 1.45 31.37 12.68
C ASP A 236 2.60 30.47 13.14
N PHE A 237 2.30 29.34 13.77
CA PHE A 237 3.29 28.29 13.96
C PHE A 237 3.81 27.73 12.62
N LEU A 238 2.93 27.42 11.66
CA LEU A 238 3.33 26.89 10.35
C LEU A 238 4.18 27.88 9.56
N LYS A 239 3.86 29.18 9.57
CA LYS A 239 4.68 30.22 8.90
C LYS A 239 6.10 30.21 9.44
N ARG A 240 6.27 30.25 10.77
CA ARG A 240 7.57 30.17 11.43
C ARG A 240 8.27 28.86 11.14
N TYR A 241 7.55 27.73 11.25
CA TYR A 241 8.09 26.41 10.99
C TYR A 241 8.57 26.26 9.55
N ASN A 242 7.87 26.81 8.56
CA ASN A 242 8.24 26.72 7.16
C ASN A 242 9.48 27.56 6.84
N GLN A 243 9.65 28.71 7.51
CA GLN A 243 10.83 29.57 7.39
C GLN A 243 12.11 28.97 8.00
N MET A 244 11.98 28.02 8.93
CA MET A 244 13.14 27.35 9.55
C MET A 244 13.94 26.51 8.54
N ASN A 245 15.26 26.50 8.71
CA ASN A 245 16.15 25.62 7.98
C ASN A 245 16.00 24.15 8.45
N THR A 246 16.60 23.21 7.70
CA THR A 246 16.46 21.77 8.01
C THR A 246 17.03 21.39 9.37
N GLU A 247 18.10 22.05 9.81
CA GLU A 247 18.75 21.75 11.10
C GLU A 247 17.95 22.33 12.27
N GLU A 248 17.40 23.53 12.16
CA GLU A 248 16.45 24.11 13.12
C GLU A 248 15.20 23.25 13.28
N LYS A 249 14.65 22.74 12.16
CA LYS A 249 13.52 21.78 12.20
C LYS A 249 13.87 20.49 12.93
N LYS A 250 15.10 19.97 12.75
CA LYS A 250 15.59 18.79 13.47
C LYS A 250 15.77 19.08 14.95
N GLN A 251 16.38 20.22 15.31
CA GLN A 251 16.58 20.65 16.69
C GLN A 251 15.23 20.80 17.41
N LEU A 252 14.27 21.51 16.81
CA LEU A 252 12.93 21.65 17.37
C LEU A 252 12.27 20.28 17.59
N ARG A 253 12.40 19.36 16.63
CA ARG A 253 11.87 18.00 16.76
C ARG A 253 12.55 17.24 17.91
N GLN A 254 13.88 17.35 18.03
CA GLN A 254 14.65 16.70 19.09
C GLN A 254 14.28 17.27 20.47
N GLU A 255 14.24 18.59 20.62
CA GLU A 255 13.82 19.27 21.85
C GLU A 255 12.42 18.86 22.28
N GLN A 256 11.47 18.85 21.35
CA GLN A 256 10.10 18.41 21.62
C GLN A 256 10.07 16.93 22.02
N THR A 257 10.86 16.07 21.35
CA THR A 257 10.98 14.65 21.70
C THR A 257 11.65 14.44 23.07
N LEU A 258 12.59 15.30 23.45
CA LEU A 258 13.27 15.28 24.75
C LEU A 258 12.36 15.76 25.88
N GLN A 259 11.65 16.89 25.70
CA GLN A 259 10.61 17.35 26.63
C GLN A 259 9.55 16.26 26.82
N PHE A 260 9.21 15.59 25.73
CA PHE A 260 8.30 14.46 25.72
C PHE A 260 8.81 13.26 26.54
N GLN A 261 10.09 12.89 26.42
CA GLN A 261 10.71 11.84 27.23
C GLN A 261 10.83 12.23 28.71
N HIS A 262 11.21 13.48 29.03
CA HIS A 262 11.29 13.97 30.41
C HIS A 262 9.92 13.95 31.12
N GLY A 263 8.84 14.37 30.44
CA GLY A 263 7.48 14.31 30.99
C GLY A 263 6.97 12.88 31.29
N LEU A 264 7.52 11.88 30.60
CA LEU A 264 7.23 10.46 30.86
C LEU A 264 8.02 9.91 32.05
N LEU A 265 9.25 10.38 32.27
CA LEU A 265 10.10 9.98 33.41
C LEU A 265 9.57 10.56 34.73
N GLN A 266 9.07 11.80 34.73
CA GLN A 266 8.44 12.40 35.91
C GLN A 266 7.11 11.72 36.29
N GLY A 267 6.40 11.10 35.34
CA GLY A 267 5.15 10.38 35.60
C GLY A 267 5.30 8.98 36.20
N LYS A 268 6.53 8.53 36.51
CA LYS A 268 6.78 7.24 37.18
C LYS A 268 6.71 7.31 38.71
N SER A 269 6.65 8.48 39.33
CA SER A 269 6.77 8.60 40.80
C SER A 269 5.45 8.58 41.59
N ASN A 270 4.28 8.77 40.97
CA ASN A 270 3.00 8.74 41.69
C ASN A 270 1.92 8.07 40.83
N GLU A 271 1.53 6.83 41.17
CA GLU A 271 0.17 6.28 41.06
C GLU A 271 0.22 4.75 41.23
N THR A 272 0.06 4.32 42.49
CA THR A 272 -0.45 2.98 42.81
C THR A 272 -1.95 3.13 43.04
N THR A 273 -2.77 2.82 42.03
CA THR A 273 -4.20 2.58 42.27
C THR A 273 -4.73 1.51 41.31
N GLN A 274 -5.06 0.37 41.89
CA GLN A 274 -5.94 -0.65 41.33
C GLN A 274 -7.32 -0.02 41.01
N GLY A 275 -7.92 -0.38 39.87
CA GLY A 275 -9.33 -0.08 39.62
C GLY A 275 -9.79 -0.28 38.17
N ASP A 276 -10.32 -1.48 37.90
CA ASP A 276 -11.34 -1.85 36.90
C ASP A 276 -11.38 -1.11 35.55
N CYS A 277 -10.83 -1.75 34.51
CA CYS A 277 -11.05 -1.38 33.12
C CYS A 277 -12.12 -2.28 32.49
N TYR A 278 -13.11 -1.64 31.86
CA TYR A 278 -14.17 -2.20 31.01
C TYR A 278 -15.41 -2.77 31.73
N GLN A 279 -16.46 -1.95 31.90
CA GLN A 279 -17.82 -2.45 32.17
C GLN A 279 -18.67 -2.40 30.90
N ALA A 280 -18.70 -3.53 30.16
CA ALA A 280 -19.82 -3.88 29.30
C ALA A 280 -20.70 -4.88 30.07
N ARG A 281 -21.94 -4.50 30.41
CA ARG A 281 -22.89 -5.38 31.11
C ARG A 281 -23.29 -6.59 30.24
N LYS A 282 -22.67 -7.76 30.43
CA LYS A 282 -23.22 -9.08 30.03
C LYS A 282 -22.83 -10.19 31.02
N LYS A 283 -23.83 -10.91 31.55
CA LYS A 283 -23.73 -12.04 32.50
C LYS A 283 -22.86 -13.19 31.92
N ARG A 284 -21.86 -13.66 32.66
CA ARG A 284 -21.05 -14.86 32.33
C ARG A 284 -21.18 -15.94 33.41
N ARG A 285 -21.52 -17.17 32.99
CA ARG A 285 -21.34 -18.41 33.77
C ARG A 285 -19.84 -18.74 33.86
N LYS A 286 -19.36 -19.10 35.06
CA LYS A 286 -17.95 -19.44 35.35
C LYS A 286 -17.61 -20.86 34.85
N PHE A 287 -16.51 -21.02 34.12
CA PHE A 287 -15.84 -22.30 33.90
C PHE A 287 -14.46 -22.28 34.58
N LYS A 288 -14.16 -23.34 35.36
CA LYS A 288 -12.91 -23.52 36.12
C LYS A 288 -11.76 -23.94 35.21
N LYS A 289 -10.57 -23.41 35.54
CA LYS A 289 -9.27 -23.61 34.88
C LYS A 289 -8.68 -24.98 35.22
N LYS A 290 -8.23 -25.76 34.22
CA LYS A 290 -7.24 -26.84 34.38
C LYS A 290 -6.06 -26.56 33.43
N SER A 291 -4.97 -26.00 33.96
CA SER A 291 -3.70 -25.79 33.23
C SER A 291 -2.68 -26.84 33.67
N GLY A 292 -2.71 -28.00 33.03
CA GLY A 292 -1.70 -29.06 33.25
C GLY A 292 -1.48 -29.96 32.04
N ILE A 293 -2.42 -30.01 31.10
CA ILE A 293 -2.37 -30.96 29.97
C ILE A 293 -1.69 -30.36 28.72
N LEU A 294 -1.72 -29.03 28.55
CA LEU A 294 -1.23 -28.40 27.31
C LEU A 294 0.31 -28.34 27.20
N VAL A 295 1.03 -28.30 28.32
CA VAL A 295 2.51 -28.22 28.33
C VAL A 295 3.15 -29.57 27.96
N GLY A 296 2.49 -30.69 28.30
CA GLY A 296 2.97 -32.03 27.95
C GLY A 296 2.88 -32.34 26.45
N VAL A 297 1.85 -31.86 25.77
CA VAL A 297 1.63 -32.13 24.33
C VAL A 297 2.65 -31.41 23.44
N CYS A 298 3.12 -30.21 23.82
CA CYS A 298 4.15 -29.50 23.06
C CYS A 298 5.54 -30.16 23.18
N PHE A 299 5.86 -30.77 24.32
CA PHE A 299 7.13 -31.48 24.50
C PHE A 299 7.20 -32.77 23.68
N THR A 300 6.08 -33.50 23.55
CA THR A 300 6.04 -34.74 22.75
C THR A 300 6.13 -34.48 21.25
N ILE A 301 5.53 -33.39 20.75
CA ILE A 301 5.62 -33.00 19.33
C ILE A 301 7.05 -32.56 18.98
N SER A 302 7.75 -31.88 19.90
CA SER A 302 9.13 -31.42 19.70
C SER A 302 10.12 -32.57 19.56
N ILE A 303 9.96 -33.63 20.36
CA ILE A 303 10.81 -34.84 20.30
C ILE A 303 10.51 -35.64 19.02
N GLY A 304 9.24 -35.70 18.60
CA GLY A 304 8.83 -36.35 17.36
C GLY A 304 9.47 -35.73 16.11
N ILE A 305 9.53 -34.40 16.02
CA ILE A 305 10.12 -33.69 14.88
C ILE A 305 11.63 -33.95 14.76
N ILE A 306 12.34 -34.01 15.90
CA ILE A 306 13.77 -34.32 15.92
C ILE A 306 14.02 -35.77 15.49
N ALA A 307 13.21 -36.72 15.94
CA ALA A 307 13.32 -38.12 15.54
C ALA A 307 13.06 -38.32 14.04
N THR A 308 12.05 -37.66 13.46
CA THR A 308 11.79 -37.71 12.02
C THR A 308 12.87 -37.03 11.17
N GLY A 309 13.49 -35.95 11.68
CA GLY A 309 14.58 -35.27 10.98
C GLY A 309 15.86 -36.11 10.89
N VAL A 310 16.13 -36.94 11.89
CA VAL A 310 17.25 -37.90 11.87
C VAL A 310 16.95 -39.06 10.92
N TYR A 311 15.71 -39.57 10.90
CA TYR A 311 15.31 -40.67 10.01
C TYR A 311 15.27 -40.27 8.53
N CYS A 312 14.87 -39.03 8.22
CA CYS A 312 14.89 -38.52 6.84
C CYS A 312 16.31 -38.29 6.29
N LYS A 313 17.31 -38.12 7.16
CA LYS A 313 18.71 -37.97 6.74
C LYS A 313 19.30 -39.28 6.22
N ASP A 314 18.83 -40.41 6.76
CA ASP A 314 19.23 -41.76 6.32
C ASP A 314 18.48 -42.20 5.04
N LEU A 315 17.23 -41.76 4.84
CA LEU A 315 16.53 -42.04 3.58
C LEU A 315 17.13 -41.27 2.39
N PHE A 316 17.69 -40.07 2.61
CA PHE A 316 18.27 -39.25 1.54
C PHE A 316 19.69 -39.69 1.13
N SER A 317 20.35 -40.55 1.92
CA SER A 317 21.67 -41.09 1.57
C SER A 317 21.56 -42.26 0.57
N GLN A 318 20.40 -42.91 0.45
CA GLN A 318 20.18 -44.05 -0.45
C GLN A 318 19.71 -43.67 -1.87
N ILE A 319 19.27 -42.42 -2.11
CA ILE A 319 18.80 -41.97 -3.43
C ILE A 319 19.94 -41.42 -4.32
N LYS A 320 21.17 -41.28 -3.79
CA LYS A 320 22.33 -40.78 -4.54
C LYS A 320 23.19 -41.84 -5.24
N VAL A 321 22.70 -43.07 -5.37
CA VAL A 321 23.41 -44.18 -6.02
C VAL A 321 22.59 -44.71 -7.19
N SER A 322 22.31 -43.86 -8.18
CA SER A 322 21.85 -44.30 -9.50
C SER A 322 22.00 -43.19 -10.52
N GLU A 323 23.23 -42.72 -10.74
CA GLU A 323 23.62 -42.00 -11.96
C GLU A 323 25.15 -41.85 -11.95
N ASN A 324 25.84 -42.94 -12.29
CA ASN A 324 27.20 -42.87 -12.85
C ASN A 324 27.64 -44.26 -13.32
N LYS A 325 27.40 -44.54 -14.60
CA LYS A 325 28.26 -45.35 -15.47
C LYS A 325 27.71 -45.26 -16.88
N GLU A 326 28.30 -44.38 -17.69
CA GLU A 326 28.94 -44.78 -18.95
C GLU A 326 29.67 -43.56 -19.55
N LYS A 327 31.00 -43.64 -19.57
CA LYS A 327 31.88 -42.84 -20.41
C LYS A 327 32.71 -43.83 -21.22
N MET A 328 32.76 -43.60 -22.53
CA MET A 328 33.95 -43.53 -23.40
C MET A 328 33.68 -44.17 -24.76
N VAL A 329 33.80 -43.37 -25.84
CA VAL A 329 34.71 -43.63 -26.96
C VAL A 329 35.17 -42.27 -27.53
N GLN A 330 36.49 -42.15 -27.74
CA GLN A 330 37.21 -41.02 -28.34
C GLN A 330 37.20 -41.09 -29.89
N SER A 331 37.28 -39.92 -30.54
CA SER A 331 38.30 -39.53 -31.55
C SER A 331 37.78 -38.31 -32.37
N LYS A 332 38.42 -37.14 -32.30
CA LYS A 332 39.56 -36.62 -33.09
C LYS A 332 39.25 -36.41 -34.58
N SER A 333 38.99 -35.15 -34.98
CA SER A 333 39.65 -34.46 -36.12
C SER A 333 39.15 -33.02 -36.32
N THR A 334 40.08 -32.09 -36.23
CA THR A 334 40.34 -30.93 -37.12
C THR A 334 39.25 -30.38 -38.04
N GLY A 335 39.06 -29.05 -37.96
CA GLY A 335 39.44 -28.12 -39.04
C GLY A 335 38.44 -27.86 -40.17
N GLU A 336 38.21 -26.56 -40.37
CA GLU A 336 37.77 -25.87 -41.60
C GLU A 336 36.26 -25.78 -41.93
N ASP A 337 35.84 -24.52 -42.00
CA ASP A 337 34.90 -23.92 -42.96
C ASP A 337 33.55 -24.59 -43.21
N GLU A 338 32.50 -23.97 -42.66
CA GLU A 338 31.44 -23.41 -43.51
C GLU A 338 30.66 -22.31 -42.78
N LYS A 339 30.96 -21.07 -43.17
CA LYS A 339 30.06 -19.93 -43.06
C LYS A 339 28.83 -20.18 -43.92
N VAL A 340 27.64 -20.28 -43.31
CA VAL A 340 26.39 -19.90 -43.99
C VAL A 340 25.49 -19.12 -43.03
N LYS A 341 25.65 -17.79 -43.11
CA LYS A 341 24.64 -16.71 -42.99
C LYS A 341 23.53 -16.84 -41.93
N GLU A 342 23.67 -16.06 -40.87
CA GLU A 342 22.57 -15.21 -40.40
C GLU A 342 23.13 -13.88 -39.83
N GLN A 343 23.66 -13.05 -40.73
CA GLN A 343 23.67 -11.61 -40.53
C GLN A 343 22.31 -11.08 -40.99
N SER A 344 21.44 -10.67 -40.05
CA SER A 344 20.28 -9.83 -40.38
C SER A 344 20.06 -8.75 -39.30
N ALA A 345 20.28 -7.50 -39.73
CA ALA A 345 19.74 -6.24 -39.23
C ALA A 345 19.69 -5.95 -37.71
N LYS A 346 20.76 -5.38 -37.13
CA LYS A 346 20.68 -4.58 -35.89
C LYS A 346 19.87 -3.29 -36.17
N GLY A 347 18.58 -3.32 -35.91
CA GLY A 347 17.73 -2.13 -35.86
C GLY A 347 18.05 -1.25 -34.64
N LYS A 348 17.79 0.06 -34.71
CA LYS A 348 17.96 0.97 -33.58
C LYS A 348 16.87 0.68 -32.53
N LYS A 349 17.24 0.57 -31.25
CA LYS A 349 16.29 0.38 -30.15
C LYS A 349 15.78 1.74 -29.64
N TYR A 350 14.50 1.82 -29.35
CA TYR A 350 13.84 2.97 -28.73
C TYR A 350 13.09 2.50 -27.49
N ILE A 351 13.02 3.36 -26.48
CA ILE A 351 12.30 3.12 -25.24
C ILE A 351 11.18 4.14 -25.06
N VAL A 352 10.04 3.66 -24.60
CA VAL A 352 8.88 4.51 -24.33
C VAL A 352 9.08 5.25 -23.01
N ASN A 353 8.91 6.57 -23.04
CA ASN A 353 9.20 7.47 -21.92
C ASN A 353 7.96 7.89 -21.10
N SER A 354 6.77 7.36 -21.40
CA SER A 354 5.48 7.71 -20.78
C SER A 354 4.50 6.52 -20.79
N ASN A 355 3.46 6.55 -19.97
CA ASN A 355 2.49 5.44 -19.87
C ASN A 355 1.29 5.60 -20.81
N ASN A 356 0.63 4.47 -21.14
CA ASN A 356 -0.59 4.43 -21.97
C ASN A 356 -0.45 5.09 -23.36
N ILE A 357 0.74 4.97 -23.96
CA ILE A 357 1.01 5.51 -25.29
C ILE A 357 0.35 4.64 -26.35
N SER A 358 -0.47 5.26 -27.20
CA SER A 358 -1.17 4.54 -28.26
C SER A 358 -0.21 4.24 -29.42
N ILE A 359 0.03 2.96 -29.68
CA ILE A 359 0.64 2.49 -30.93
C ILE A 359 -0.50 2.31 -31.94
N ARG A 360 -0.33 2.88 -33.12
CA ARG A 360 -1.38 3.03 -34.12
C ARG A 360 -1.02 2.33 -35.43
N LYS A 361 -2.05 2.04 -36.21
CA LYS A 361 -1.90 1.38 -37.51
C LYS A 361 -1.24 2.29 -38.55
N GLU A 362 -1.52 3.59 -38.47
CA GLU A 362 -0.96 4.63 -39.36
C GLU A 362 -0.39 5.80 -38.52
N PRO A 363 0.53 6.62 -39.07
CA PRO A 363 1.16 7.75 -38.38
C PRO A 363 0.21 8.97 -38.23
N SER A 364 -0.94 8.76 -37.57
CA SER A 364 -1.95 9.80 -37.34
C SER A 364 -2.61 9.63 -35.97
N LYS A 365 -2.91 10.74 -35.28
CA LYS A 365 -3.61 10.73 -33.97
C LYS A 365 -5.04 10.17 -34.05
N SER A 366 -5.67 10.23 -35.23
CA SER A 366 -7.02 9.69 -35.47
C SER A 366 -7.03 8.23 -35.95
N SER A 367 -5.86 7.66 -36.27
CA SER A 367 -5.76 6.28 -36.76
C SER A 367 -6.16 5.26 -35.68
N GLU A 368 -6.63 4.09 -36.13
CA GLU A 368 -6.95 2.95 -35.28
C GLU A 368 -5.80 2.63 -34.31
N ARG A 369 -6.14 2.50 -33.02
CA ARG A 369 -5.18 2.10 -31.99
C ARG A 369 -5.03 0.58 -32.05
N LEU A 370 -3.83 0.12 -32.37
CA LEU A 370 -3.49 -1.30 -32.31
C LEU A 370 -3.32 -1.76 -30.86
N VAL A 371 -2.58 -0.98 -30.07
CA VAL A 371 -2.17 -1.38 -28.71
C VAL A 371 -1.70 -0.19 -27.88
N LEU A 372 -1.63 -0.37 -26.55
CA LEU A 372 -1.05 0.59 -25.62
C LEU A 372 0.35 0.12 -25.19
N ALA A 373 1.31 1.03 -25.23
CA ALA A 373 2.64 0.86 -24.67
C ALA A 373 2.79 1.64 -23.36
N ASN A 374 3.63 1.14 -22.45
CA ASN A 374 3.89 1.77 -21.17
C ASN A 374 5.35 2.21 -21.02
N PHE A 375 5.63 3.01 -20.00
CA PHE A 375 6.97 3.48 -19.69
C PHE A 375 7.93 2.29 -19.56
N GLY A 376 9.10 2.40 -20.20
CA GLY A 376 10.14 1.38 -20.14
C GLY A 376 10.02 0.27 -21.17
N GLU A 377 8.96 0.23 -21.99
CA GLU A 377 8.89 -0.72 -23.10
C GLU A 377 9.89 -0.36 -24.21
N ILE A 378 10.68 -1.35 -24.63
CA ILE A 378 11.72 -1.18 -25.65
C ILE A 378 11.27 -1.84 -26.95
N PHE A 379 11.37 -1.08 -28.05
CA PHE A 379 11.03 -1.51 -29.40
C PHE A 379 12.24 -1.41 -30.33
N THR A 380 12.29 -2.32 -31.30
CA THR A 380 13.27 -2.25 -32.38
C THR A 380 12.64 -1.55 -33.56
N VAL A 381 13.32 -0.51 -34.06
CA VAL A 381 12.96 0.14 -35.31
C VAL A 381 13.65 -0.62 -36.45
N PRO A 382 12.91 -1.19 -37.41
CA PRO A 382 13.51 -1.84 -38.57
C PRO A 382 14.34 -0.81 -39.37
N ASN A 383 15.49 -1.23 -39.89
CA ASN A 383 16.33 -0.38 -40.73
C ASN A 383 15.61 -0.13 -42.07
N LEU A 384 14.78 0.91 -42.11
CA LEU A 384 14.18 1.38 -43.34
C LEU A 384 15.23 2.21 -44.07
N THR A 385 15.57 1.74 -45.26
CA THR A 385 16.35 2.49 -46.26
C THR A 385 15.76 3.88 -46.43
N LYS A 386 16.64 4.86 -46.65
CA LYS A 386 16.34 6.27 -46.93
C LYS A 386 15.07 6.42 -47.80
N ASP A 387 14.23 7.37 -47.41
CA ASP A 387 13.00 7.83 -48.07
C ASP A 387 11.73 6.99 -47.84
N SER A 388 11.19 7.12 -46.62
CA SER A 388 9.75 7.08 -46.23
C SER A 388 9.67 6.87 -44.70
N GLY A 389 10.11 7.83 -43.88
CA GLY A 389 9.35 9.04 -43.64
C GLY A 389 9.06 9.10 -42.14
N THR A 390 10.01 9.62 -41.37
CA THR A 390 9.66 10.47 -40.24
C THR A 390 8.72 11.54 -40.80
N ASN A 391 7.40 11.30 -40.80
CA ASN A 391 6.50 12.42 -40.57
C ASN A 391 6.99 13.01 -39.25
N ASP A 392 7.24 14.32 -39.18
CA ASP A 392 8.03 15.02 -38.15
C ASP A 392 7.76 14.63 -36.67
N ASN A 393 6.75 13.82 -36.38
CA ASN A 393 6.36 13.34 -35.06
C ASN A 393 6.05 11.83 -34.95
N TRP A 394 6.40 10.93 -35.88
CA TRP A 394 6.07 9.49 -35.77
C TRP A 394 7.23 8.54 -36.12
N ILE A 395 7.33 7.44 -35.37
CA ILE A 395 8.34 6.39 -35.49
C ILE A 395 7.64 5.05 -35.76
N GLN A 396 8.06 4.34 -36.81
CA GLN A 396 7.59 2.99 -37.09
C GLN A 396 8.36 1.99 -36.23
N ILE A 397 7.65 1.11 -35.54
CA ILE A 397 8.18 0.09 -34.64
C ILE A 397 7.68 -1.29 -35.04
N LEU A 398 8.51 -2.31 -34.80
CA LEU A 398 8.12 -3.71 -34.97
C LEU A 398 7.53 -4.24 -33.66
N LEU A 399 6.30 -4.75 -33.72
CA LEU A 399 5.61 -5.36 -32.59
C LEU A 399 6.04 -6.83 -32.40
N PRO A 400 5.94 -7.39 -31.18
CA PRO A 400 6.26 -8.80 -30.89
C PRO A 400 5.47 -9.83 -31.69
N ASN A 401 4.29 -9.47 -32.22
CA ASN A 401 3.47 -10.31 -33.09
C ASN A 401 3.92 -10.28 -34.56
N GLY A 402 4.97 -9.51 -34.90
CA GLY A 402 5.48 -9.34 -36.25
C GLY A 402 4.81 -8.23 -37.06
N GLU A 403 3.76 -7.60 -36.53
CA GLU A 403 3.10 -6.46 -37.18
C GLU A 403 3.93 -5.17 -37.01
N THR A 404 3.76 -4.22 -37.93
CA THR A 404 4.34 -2.88 -37.79
C THR A 404 3.31 -1.92 -37.22
N GLY A 405 3.75 -1.04 -36.32
CA GLY A 405 2.92 0.00 -35.72
C GLY A 405 3.66 1.33 -35.67
N TRP A 406 2.92 2.40 -35.43
CA TRP A 406 3.45 3.76 -35.35
C TRP A 406 3.27 4.32 -33.94
N VAL A 407 4.35 4.83 -33.36
CA VAL A 407 4.37 5.54 -32.07
C VAL A 407 4.77 6.99 -32.31
N ASN A 408 4.21 7.91 -31.52
CA ASN A 408 4.59 9.32 -31.64
C ASN A 408 6.02 9.51 -31.10
N ALA A 409 6.85 10.24 -31.84
CA ALA A 409 8.26 10.47 -31.54
C ALA A 409 8.48 11.19 -30.21
N GLU A 410 7.53 12.02 -29.76
CA GLU A 410 7.56 12.70 -28.44
C GLU A 410 7.70 11.69 -27.28
N TYR A 411 7.14 10.49 -27.46
CA TYR A 411 7.08 9.48 -26.40
C TYR A 411 8.12 8.35 -26.53
N ALA A 412 9.04 8.45 -27.49
CA ALA A 412 10.00 7.39 -27.80
C ALA A 412 11.42 7.95 -27.90
N THR A 413 12.27 7.59 -26.94
CA THR A 413 13.67 8.05 -26.89
C THR A 413 14.62 6.97 -27.43
N PRO A 414 15.66 7.31 -28.21
CA PRO A 414 16.69 6.37 -28.60
C PRO A 414 17.32 5.69 -27.38
N PHE A 415 17.42 4.37 -27.39
CA PHE A 415 17.92 3.59 -26.27
C PHE A 415 19.14 2.75 -26.68
N THR A 416 20.24 2.96 -25.99
CA THR A 416 21.45 2.13 -26.11
C THR A 416 21.73 1.52 -24.74
N SER A 417 21.80 0.20 -24.68
CA SER A 417 22.16 -0.54 -23.46
C SER A 417 23.55 -0.10 -22.97
N SER A 418 23.67 0.22 -21.68
CA SER A 418 24.94 0.61 -21.08
C SER A 418 25.83 -0.61 -20.86
N TYR A 419 27.10 -0.54 -21.25
CA TYR A 419 28.10 -1.57 -20.95
C TYR A 419 28.47 -1.64 -19.46
N VAL A 420 28.13 -0.62 -18.67
CA VAL A 420 28.32 -0.55 -17.21
C VAL A 420 26.99 -0.89 -16.53
N ALA A 421 26.42 -2.03 -16.88
CA ALA A 421 25.17 -2.50 -16.27
C ALA A 421 25.45 -3.10 -14.90
N MET A 422 24.54 -2.85 -13.94
CA MET A 422 24.68 -3.33 -12.57
C MET A 422 24.67 -4.85 -12.46
N ASP A 423 25.32 -5.39 -11.44
CA ASP A 423 25.34 -6.83 -11.23
C ASP A 423 23.95 -7.37 -10.84
N ASP A 424 23.57 -8.51 -11.40
CA ASP A 424 22.24 -9.09 -11.18
C ASP A 424 22.02 -9.54 -9.72
N THR A 425 23.08 -9.70 -8.93
CA THR A 425 22.99 -9.96 -7.47
C THR A 425 22.19 -8.88 -6.72
N LYS A 426 22.12 -7.65 -7.25
CA LYS A 426 21.28 -6.58 -6.68
C LYS A 426 19.79 -6.87 -6.77
N LEU A 427 19.35 -7.75 -7.68
CA LEU A 427 17.96 -8.16 -7.80
C LEU A 427 17.51 -9.01 -6.59
N ASP A 428 18.42 -9.76 -5.98
CA ASP A 428 18.13 -10.52 -4.75
C ASP A 428 17.96 -9.58 -3.55
N GLU A 429 18.71 -8.49 -3.49
CA GLU A 429 18.55 -7.43 -2.48
C GLU A 429 17.20 -6.71 -2.65
N VAL A 430 16.81 -6.39 -3.90
CA VAL A 430 15.49 -5.83 -4.22
C VAL A 430 14.37 -6.80 -3.85
N THR A 431 14.51 -8.10 -4.18
CA THR A 431 13.54 -9.13 -3.80
C THR A 431 13.41 -9.23 -2.27
N SER A 432 14.53 -9.15 -1.56
CA SER A 432 14.55 -9.16 -0.09
C SER A 432 13.82 -7.95 0.51
N LEU A 433 13.89 -6.78 -0.13
CA LEU A 433 13.07 -5.64 0.27
C LEU A 433 11.59 -5.87 -0.03
N LEU A 434 11.25 -6.39 -1.21
CA LEU A 434 9.86 -6.71 -1.56
C LEU A 434 9.24 -7.73 -0.58
N ASN A 435 10.00 -8.73 -0.14
CA ASN A 435 9.57 -9.69 0.88
C ASN A 435 9.23 -9.01 2.22
N ARG A 436 9.98 -7.97 2.61
CA ARG A 436 9.68 -7.18 3.82
C ARG A 436 8.41 -6.35 3.65
N VAL A 437 8.19 -5.79 2.46
CA VAL A 437 7.02 -4.96 2.15
C VAL A 437 5.74 -5.81 2.11
N TYR A 438 5.76 -6.94 1.41
CA TYR A 438 4.58 -7.80 1.27
C TYR A 438 4.34 -8.73 2.47
N GLY A 439 5.33 -8.92 3.34
CA GLY A 439 5.25 -9.89 4.45
C GLY A 439 5.11 -11.34 3.97
N MET A 440 5.56 -11.63 2.75
CA MET A 440 5.51 -12.95 2.11
C MET A 440 6.93 -13.44 1.79
N ALA A 441 7.07 -14.76 1.61
CA ALA A 441 8.31 -15.37 1.12
C ALA A 441 8.24 -15.54 -0.41
N LEU A 442 8.44 -14.45 -1.16
CA LEU A 442 8.65 -14.51 -2.60
C LEU A 442 9.97 -15.25 -2.87
N LYS A 443 9.94 -16.16 -3.86
CA LYS A 443 11.17 -16.68 -4.48
C LYS A 443 11.91 -15.53 -5.18
N THR A 444 13.20 -15.73 -5.41
CA THR A 444 14.04 -14.76 -6.14
C THR A 444 13.44 -14.47 -7.51
N VAL A 445 13.36 -13.20 -7.89
CA VAL A 445 12.74 -12.75 -9.15
C VAL A 445 13.23 -13.52 -10.38
N PRO A 446 14.54 -13.85 -10.52
CA PRO A 446 15.04 -14.65 -11.63
C PRO A 446 14.35 -16.01 -11.81
N THR A 447 13.86 -16.62 -10.73
CA THR A 447 13.24 -17.95 -10.77
C THR A 447 11.84 -17.99 -11.37
N TYR A 448 11.25 -16.82 -11.66
CA TYR A 448 9.96 -16.74 -12.34
C TYR A 448 10.08 -16.74 -13.86
N PHE A 449 11.18 -16.20 -14.40
CA PHE A 449 11.35 -16.04 -15.84
C PHE A 449 11.52 -17.39 -16.54
N GLY A 450 10.98 -17.50 -17.75
CA GLY A 450 11.07 -18.71 -18.57
C GLY A 450 10.08 -19.83 -18.19
N LYS A 451 9.37 -19.71 -17.06
CA LYS A 451 8.34 -20.67 -16.64
C LYS A 451 7.07 -20.56 -17.46
N THR A 452 6.38 -21.69 -17.62
CA THR A 452 5.05 -21.73 -18.22
C THR A 452 3.95 -21.37 -17.21
N VAL A 453 2.74 -21.11 -17.70
CA VAL A 453 1.58 -20.86 -16.83
C VAL A 453 1.34 -22.01 -15.86
N ASP A 454 1.49 -23.26 -16.31
CA ASP A 454 1.19 -24.43 -15.50
C ASP A 454 2.25 -24.68 -14.43
N GLU A 455 3.52 -24.39 -14.74
CA GLU A 455 4.60 -24.38 -13.75
C GLU A 455 4.39 -23.29 -12.68
N LEU A 456 3.84 -22.13 -13.06
CA LEU A 456 3.44 -21.10 -12.09
C LEU A 456 2.28 -21.58 -11.20
N LYS A 457 1.23 -22.17 -11.78
CA LYS A 457 0.09 -22.71 -11.01
C LYS A 457 0.52 -23.78 -9.99
N ALA A 458 1.55 -24.57 -10.30
CA ALA A 458 2.09 -25.56 -9.36
C ALA A 458 2.83 -24.93 -8.17
N VAL A 459 3.36 -23.71 -8.34
CA VAL A 459 4.11 -22.99 -7.30
C VAL A 459 3.21 -22.06 -6.47
N TYR A 460 2.09 -21.59 -7.04
CA TYR A 460 1.18 -20.63 -6.40
C TYR A 460 -0.15 -21.27 -6.00
N PRO A 461 -0.51 -21.25 -4.70
CA PRO A 461 -1.70 -21.94 -4.18
C PRO A 461 -3.04 -21.24 -4.48
N ARG A 462 -3.03 -20.05 -5.10
CA ARG A 462 -4.23 -19.28 -5.45
C ARG A 462 -4.48 -19.33 -6.95
N THR A 463 -5.74 -19.26 -7.36
CA THR A 463 -6.11 -19.22 -8.78
C THR A 463 -5.52 -17.97 -9.44
N LEU A 464 -4.56 -18.17 -10.35
CA LEU A 464 -4.02 -17.11 -11.20
C LEU A 464 -5.14 -16.57 -12.09
N ILE A 465 -5.48 -15.29 -11.91
CA ILE A 465 -6.53 -14.64 -12.69
C ILE A 465 -5.87 -14.04 -13.93
N SER A 466 -6.35 -14.41 -15.12
CA SER A 466 -5.90 -13.79 -16.37
C SER A 466 -6.52 -12.40 -16.52
N SER A 467 -5.70 -11.44 -16.93
CA SER A 467 -6.12 -10.08 -17.31
C SER A 467 -5.67 -9.75 -18.73
N SER A 468 -6.37 -8.80 -19.34
CA SER A 468 -6.29 -8.38 -20.74
C SER A 468 -4.94 -8.56 -21.43
N THR A 469 -4.99 -9.03 -22.67
CA THR A 469 -3.85 -9.17 -23.55
C THR A 469 -3.40 -7.80 -24.05
N THR A 470 -2.16 -7.41 -23.76
CA THR A 470 -1.54 -6.24 -24.37
C THR A 470 -0.39 -6.76 -25.21
N LEU A 471 -0.34 -6.44 -26.50
CA LEU A 471 0.83 -6.70 -27.34
C LEU A 471 1.16 -8.20 -27.53
N GLY A 472 0.15 -9.08 -27.54
CA GLY A 472 0.35 -10.54 -27.55
C GLY A 472 0.89 -11.12 -26.24
N LYS A 473 1.02 -10.29 -25.19
CA LYS A 473 1.36 -10.72 -23.84
C LYS A 473 0.09 -10.95 -23.04
N THR A 474 -0.02 -12.11 -22.39
CA THR A 474 -1.11 -12.40 -21.44
C THR A 474 -0.60 -12.15 -20.04
N SER A 475 -1.40 -11.50 -19.20
CA SER A 475 -1.00 -11.26 -17.81
C SER A 475 -1.79 -12.12 -16.84
N TYR A 476 -1.10 -12.67 -15.84
CA TYR A 476 -1.66 -13.49 -14.78
C TYR A 476 -1.32 -12.85 -13.44
N LYS A 477 -2.32 -12.67 -12.57
CA LYS A 477 -2.14 -11.97 -11.31
C LYS A 477 -2.37 -12.90 -10.12
N ASP A 478 -1.45 -12.83 -9.14
CA ASP A 478 -1.62 -13.37 -7.79
C ASP A 478 -1.38 -12.26 -6.76
N GLY A 479 -2.47 -11.78 -6.13
CA GLY A 479 -2.42 -10.70 -5.17
C GLY A 479 -1.81 -9.43 -5.78
N ASN A 480 -0.63 -9.04 -5.31
CA ASN A 480 0.09 -7.84 -5.72
C ASN A 480 1.23 -8.13 -6.71
N VAL A 481 1.35 -9.38 -7.19
CA VAL A 481 2.33 -9.79 -8.18
C VAL A 481 1.61 -10.16 -9.47
N LYS A 482 2.06 -9.61 -10.58
CA LYS A 482 1.54 -9.86 -11.92
C LYS A 482 2.65 -10.42 -12.80
N PHE A 483 2.41 -11.59 -13.37
CA PHE A 483 3.28 -12.26 -14.32
C PHE A 483 2.80 -11.97 -15.73
N VAL A 484 3.68 -11.46 -16.57
CA VAL A 484 3.40 -11.14 -17.96
C VAL A 484 4.09 -12.19 -18.83
N ILE A 485 3.29 -12.85 -19.65
CA ILE A 485 3.66 -14.04 -20.41
C ILE A 485 3.60 -13.73 -21.90
N ALA A 486 4.70 -14.01 -22.60
CA ALA A 486 4.78 -13.93 -24.05
C ALA A 486 5.34 -15.25 -24.56
N GLN A 487 4.76 -15.79 -25.65
CA GLN A 487 5.18 -17.10 -26.21
C GLN A 487 5.20 -18.22 -25.15
N ASP A 488 4.17 -18.27 -24.31
CA ASP A 488 3.99 -19.23 -23.21
C ASP A 488 5.06 -19.21 -22.10
N LYS A 489 5.90 -18.18 -22.05
CA LYS A 489 6.91 -17.99 -21.00
C LYS A 489 6.77 -16.66 -20.30
N VAL A 490 7.03 -16.63 -18.99
CA VAL A 490 7.13 -15.39 -18.21
C VAL A 490 8.31 -14.56 -18.72
N VAL A 491 8.02 -13.35 -19.19
CA VAL A 491 9.00 -12.39 -19.71
C VAL A 491 9.13 -11.14 -18.83
N GLU A 492 8.11 -10.87 -18.02
CA GLU A 492 8.04 -9.70 -17.16
C GLU A 492 7.29 -10.04 -15.87
N VAL A 493 7.75 -9.49 -14.75
CA VAL A 493 7.12 -9.61 -13.43
C VAL A 493 6.90 -8.22 -12.87
N VAL A 494 5.66 -7.90 -12.55
CA VAL A 494 5.24 -6.60 -12.04
C VAL A 494 4.77 -6.74 -10.60
N PHE A 495 5.29 -5.90 -9.73
CA PHE A 495 4.94 -5.78 -8.33
C PHE A 495 4.16 -4.48 -8.14
N GLU A 496 2.95 -4.57 -7.57
CA GLU A 496 2.00 -3.45 -7.41
C GLU A 496 1.71 -3.18 -5.93
N ASP A 497 1.24 -1.97 -5.60
CA ASP A 497 0.96 -1.54 -4.22
C ASP A 497 2.17 -1.71 -3.28
N ILE A 498 3.36 -1.39 -3.78
CA ILE A 498 4.59 -1.34 -2.98
C ILE A 498 4.57 -0.06 -2.12
N SER A 499 5.10 -0.15 -0.90
CA SER A 499 5.49 1.03 -0.11
C SER A 499 6.97 0.87 0.25
N MET A 500 7.83 1.33 -0.65
CA MET A 500 9.29 1.22 -0.54
C MET A 500 9.93 2.58 -0.81
N SER A 501 10.86 3.01 0.03
CA SER A 501 11.58 4.27 -0.18
C SER A 501 12.31 4.31 -1.53
N PHE A 502 12.05 5.34 -2.34
CA PHE A 502 12.77 5.59 -3.59
C PHE A 502 14.27 5.75 -3.35
N ALA A 503 14.67 6.44 -2.28
CA ALA A 503 16.07 6.58 -1.90
C ALA A 503 16.74 5.23 -1.63
N LYS A 504 15.99 4.27 -1.07
CA LYS A 504 16.52 2.92 -0.83
C LYS A 504 16.64 2.12 -2.13
N LEU A 505 15.71 2.28 -3.06
CA LEU A 505 15.82 1.68 -4.39
C LEU A 505 17.04 2.22 -5.13
N HIS A 506 17.25 3.54 -5.09
CA HIS A 506 18.40 4.22 -5.70
C HIS A 506 19.73 3.88 -5.00
N GLU A 507 19.74 3.56 -3.71
CA GLU A 507 20.92 3.01 -3.04
C GLU A 507 21.31 1.62 -3.58
N LEU A 508 20.31 0.80 -3.95
CA LEU A 508 20.52 -0.55 -4.45
C LEU A 508 20.83 -0.62 -5.95
N LEU A 509 20.07 0.14 -6.74
CA LEU A 509 20.10 0.16 -8.21
C LEU A 509 20.83 1.37 -8.79
N GLY A 510 21.43 2.20 -7.93
CA GLY A 510 22.08 3.45 -8.33
C GLY A 510 21.16 4.41 -9.05
N LYS A 511 21.77 5.21 -9.93
CA LYS A 511 21.08 6.23 -10.72
C LYS A 511 20.36 5.62 -11.92
N GLU A 512 19.12 6.07 -12.13
CA GLU A 512 18.33 5.73 -13.28
C GLU A 512 18.96 6.19 -14.60
N ILE A 513 18.72 5.42 -15.66
CA ILE A 513 19.20 5.72 -17.02
C ILE A 513 18.24 6.69 -17.70
N ILE A 514 16.94 6.53 -17.43
CA ILE A 514 15.87 7.38 -17.93
C ILE A 514 14.91 7.66 -16.80
N ASN A 515 14.51 8.92 -16.65
CA ASN A 515 13.43 9.33 -15.78
C ASN A 515 12.36 10.05 -16.59
N ASN A 516 11.13 9.97 -16.10
CA ASN A 516 10.07 10.91 -16.41
C ASN A 516 9.53 11.43 -15.09
N ASP A 517 10.09 12.54 -14.62
CA ASP A 517 9.73 13.13 -13.33
C ASP A 517 8.29 13.65 -13.31
N SER A 518 7.68 13.94 -14.47
CA SER A 518 6.27 14.36 -14.52
C SER A 518 5.32 13.21 -14.15
N GLU A 519 5.60 12.01 -14.66
CA GLU A 519 4.84 10.80 -14.38
C GLU A 519 5.41 9.95 -13.24
N LYS A 520 6.53 10.39 -12.66
CA LYS A 520 7.22 9.74 -11.53
C LYS A 520 7.75 8.35 -11.89
N ASN A 521 8.17 8.15 -13.14
CA ASN A 521 8.71 6.88 -13.64
C ASN A 521 10.23 6.93 -13.73
N TYR A 522 10.87 5.80 -13.45
CA TYR A 522 12.31 5.62 -13.43
C TYR A 522 12.69 4.31 -14.09
N PHE A 523 13.76 4.31 -14.87
CA PHE A 523 14.24 3.14 -15.60
C PHE A 523 15.68 2.81 -15.22
N PHE A 524 15.91 1.57 -14.82
CA PHE A 524 17.21 1.03 -14.42
C PHE A 524 17.57 -0.20 -15.25
N GLU A 525 18.86 -0.51 -15.30
CA GLU A 525 19.39 -1.63 -16.08
C GLU A 525 20.43 -2.41 -15.25
N THR A 526 20.23 -3.73 -15.16
CA THR A 526 21.23 -4.68 -14.67
C THR A 526 21.85 -5.43 -15.85
N LYS A 527 22.80 -6.35 -15.65
CA LYS A 527 23.41 -7.14 -16.74
C LYS A 527 22.35 -7.88 -17.56
N SER A 528 21.41 -8.56 -16.90
CA SER A 528 20.41 -9.42 -17.55
C SER A 528 18.97 -8.88 -17.52
N TYR A 529 18.68 -7.79 -16.79
CA TYR A 529 17.32 -7.29 -16.61
C TYR A 529 17.17 -5.79 -16.85
N TYR A 530 15.95 -5.39 -17.24
CA TYR A 530 15.47 -4.02 -17.21
C TYR A 530 14.49 -3.87 -16.05
N ILE A 531 14.54 -2.73 -15.36
CA ILE A 531 13.70 -2.46 -14.20
C ILE A 531 13.02 -1.11 -14.40
N ALA A 532 11.70 -1.09 -14.47
CA ALA A 532 10.90 0.12 -14.51
C ALA A 532 10.21 0.31 -13.14
N ALA A 533 10.40 1.46 -12.52
CA ALA A 533 9.80 1.81 -11.24
C ALA A 533 8.90 3.03 -11.39
N ARG A 534 7.80 3.07 -10.64
CA ARG A 534 6.93 4.24 -10.52
C ARG A 534 6.77 4.62 -9.06
N SER A 535 7.02 5.89 -8.75
CA SER A 535 6.80 6.43 -7.41
C SER A 535 5.44 7.09 -7.24
N ASP A 536 5.10 7.33 -5.97
CA ASP A 536 3.97 8.10 -5.52
C ASP A 536 4.10 9.58 -5.93
N GLN A 537 3.04 10.36 -5.69
CA GLN A 537 3.04 11.79 -6.04
C GLN A 537 4.14 12.59 -5.32
N THR A 538 4.68 12.07 -4.21
CA THR A 538 5.71 12.75 -3.41
C THR A 538 7.15 12.39 -3.78
N HIS A 539 7.37 11.48 -4.76
CA HIS A 539 8.67 10.91 -5.13
C HIS A 539 9.39 10.14 -4.01
N LYS A 540 8.69 9.82 -2.92
CA LYS A 540 9.32 9.21 -1.74
C LYS A 540 9.16 7.72 -1.72
N GLU A 541 8.06 7.20 -2.27
CA GLU A 541 7.74 5.79 -2.22
C GLU A 541 7.47 5.21 -3.60
N ILE A 542 8.14 4.11 -3.93
CA ILE A 542 7.85 3.28 -5.10
C ILE A 542 6.56 2.53 -4.85
N GLN A 543 5.59 2.72 -5.75
CA GLN A 543 4.28 2.06 -5.76
C GLN A 543 4.22 0.87 -6.71
N LEU A 544 5.01 0.91 -7.79
CA LEU A 544 5.05 -0.14 -8.80
C LEU A 544 6.49 -0.41 -9.23
N LEU A 545 6.83 -1.68 -9.39
CA LEU A 545 8.13 -2.13 -9.89
C LEU A 545 7.92 -3.24 -10.92
N SER A 546 8.25 -2.99 -12.18
CA SER A 546 8.29 -3.98 -13.26
C SER A 546 9.72 -4.41 -13.52
N ILE A 547 9.94 -5.72 -13.66
CA ILE A 547 11.24 -6.32 -13.97
C ILE A 547 11.07 -7.18 -15.23
N MET A 548 11.89 -6.91 -16.24
CA MET A 548 11.84 -7.51 -17.58
C MET A 548 13.19 -8.15 -17.93
N VAL A 549 13.16 -9.28 -18.64
CA VAL A 549 14.40 -9.91 -19.15
C VAL A 549 14.91 -9.15 -20.38
N LYS A 550 16.22 -8.91 -20.46
CA LYS A 550 16.83 -8.38 -21.69
C LYS A 550 16.74 -9.41 -22.82
N LYS A 551 16.23 -8.99 -23.96
CA LYS A 551 16.24 -9.77 -25.22
C LYS A 551 17.32 -9.28 -26.17
#